data_AF-A0A934NRJ3-F1
#
_entry.id   AF-A0A934NRJ3-F1
#
_cell.length_a   1.000
_cell.length_b   1.000
_cell.length_c   1.000
_cell.angle_alpha   90.00
_cell.angle_beta   90.00
_cell.angle_gamma   90.00
#
_symmetry.space_group_name_H-M   'P 1'
#
loop_
_entity.id
_entity.type
_entity.pdbx_description
1 polymer ?
#
loop_
_entity_poly.entity_id
_entity_poly.type
_entity_poly.pdbx_seq_one_letter_code
_entity_poly.pdbx_strand_id
1 'polypeptide(L)'
;MPSTDPATSARLSKQRRRDTKPEVALRRELHRRGLRFFVDRAPLPGLRRRADLVFPRRRVAVYVDGCFWHRCPDHATDPKNNAAWWADKLAANVTRDRDTDHRLTAEGWHVVRVWEHESPAAAADKVQAAVGRALP
;
A
#
# COMPACT_ATOMS: atom_id res chain seq x y z
N MET A 1 -8.98 11.35 23.90
CA MET A 1 -7.81 11.03 23.03
C MET A 1 -6.56 11.36 23.81
N PRO A 2 -5.59 10.46 24.01
CA PRO A 2 -4.39 10.81 24.76
C PRO A 2 -3.51 11.73 23.90
N SER A 3 -2.67 12.54 24.55
CA SER A 3 -2.01 13.74 24.01
C SER A 3 -0.95 13.42 22.95
N THR A 4 -1.36 13.43 21.69
CA THR A 4 -0.42 13.66 20.58
C THR A 4 -0.34 15.17 20.50
N ASP A 5 0.85 15.76 20.33
CA ASP A 5 0.93 17.19 20.03
C ASP A 5 -0.11 17.53 18.94
N PRO A 6 -1.11 18.39 19.23
CA PRO A 6 -2.26 18.60 18.36
C PRO A 6 -1.86 18.96 16.93
N ALA A 7 -0.73 19.65 16.77
CA ALA A 7 -0.16 19.98 15.47
C ALA A 7 0.30 18.73 14.70
N THR A 8 0.99 17.81 15.38
CA THR A 8 1.44 16.54 14.81
C THR A 8 0.26 15.63 14.44
N SER A 9 -0.75 15.51 15.30
CA SER A 9 -1.97 14.72 15.01
C SER A 9 -2.76 15.31 13.83
N ALA A 10 -2.92 16.63 13.80
CA ALA A 10 -3.58 17.33 12.69
C ALA A 10 -2.81 17.22 11.38
N ARG A 11 -1.47 17.18 11.41
CA ARG A 11 -0.64 16.97 10.22
C ARG A 11 -0.80 15.55 9.67
N LEU A 12 -0.73 14.54 10.55
CA LEU A 12 -0.87 13.13 10.16
C LEU A 12 -2.31 12.79 9.72
N SER A 13 -3.33 13.44 10.30
CA SER A 13 -4.73 13.24 9.88
C SER A 13 -5.06 13.87 8.52
N LYS A 14 -4.32 14.92 8.13
CA LYS A 14 -4.42 15.58 6.81
C LYS A 14 -3.61 14.90 5.71
N GLN A 15 -2.79 13.90 6.04
CA GLN A 15 -2.03 13.15 5.03
C GLN A 15 -3.03 12.47 4.07
N ARG A 16 -2.90 12.77 2.77
CA ARG A 16 -3.79 12.24 1.75
C ARG A 16 -3.68 10.71 1.76
N ARG A 17 -4.84 10.05 1.81
CA ARG A 17 -4.95 8.58 1.80
C ARG A 17 -4.87 7.96 0.39
N ARG A 18 -4.84 8.80 -0.65
CA ARG A 18 -4.81 8.42 -2.07
C ARG A 18 -4.16 9.51 -2.89
N ASP A 19 -3.66 9.12 -4.07
CA ASP A 19 -2.99 9.98 -5.04
C ASP A 19 -1.79 10.68 -4.39
N THR A 20 -1.12 9.94 -3.51
CA THR A 20 0.14 10.37 -2.93
C THR A 20 1.19 10.51 -4.05
N LYS A 21 2.24 11.31 -3.80
CA LYS A 21 3.35 11.47 -4.75
C LYS A 21 3.93 10.12 -5.23
N PRO A 22 4.21 9.12 -4.37
CA PRO A 22 4.69 7.81 -4.81
C PRO A 22 3.67 7.05 -5.67
N GLU A 23 2.37 7.06 -5.32
CA GLU A 23 1.34 6.45 -6.15
C GLU A 23 1.30 7.05 -7.55
N VAL A 24 1.28 8.39 -7.66
CA VAL A 24 1.20 9.07 -8.96
C VAL A 24 2.46 8.80 -9.79
N ALA A 25 3.64 8.80 -9.16
CA ALA A 25 4.90 8.50 -9.82
C ALA A 25 4.93 7.06 -10.36
N LEU A 26 4.52 6.08 -9.55
CA LEU A 26 4.39 4.68 -9.96
C LEU A 26 3.41 4.52 -11.12
N ARG A 27 2.24 5.16 -11.05
CA ARG A 27 1.24 5.12 -12.13
C ARG A 27 1.82 5.63 -13.45
N ARG A 28 2.50 6.79 -13.42
CA ARG A 28 3.14 7.37 -14.61
C ARG A 28 4.17 6.44 -15.21
N GLU A 29 5.01 5.84 -14.36
CA GLU A 29 6.05 4.92 -14.80
C GLU A 29 5.48 3.63 -15.40
N LEU A 30 4.46 3.03 -14.79
CA LEU A 30 3.78 1.86 -15.34
C LEU A 30 3.08 2.16 -16.67
N HIS A 31 2.44 3.34 -16.78
CA HIS A 31 1.86 3.79 -18.05
C HIS A 31 2.91 3.98 -19.14
N ARG A 32 4.08 4.54 -18.80
CA ARG A 32 5.22 4.71 -19.73
C ARG A 32 5.71 3.36 -20.25
N ARG A 33 5.62 2.31 -19.44
CA ARG A 33 5.96 0.91 -19.79
C ARG A 33 4.84 0.17 -20.53
N GLY A 34 3.73 0.83 -20.85
CA GLY A 34 2.62 0.25 -21.61
C GLY A 34 1.63 -0.58 -20.78
N LEU A 35 1.79 -0.65 -19.46
CA LEU A 35 0.87 -1.37 -18.58
C LEU A 35 -0.43 -0.59 -18.38
N ARG A 36 -1.55 -1.33 -18.29
CA ARG A 36 -2.89 -0.77 -18.04
C ARG A 36 -3.48 -1.42 -16.80
N PHE A 37 -4.05 -0.61 -15.93
CA PHE A 37 -4.55 -1.01 -14.62
C PHE A 37 -5.75 -0.16 -14.23
N PHE A 38 -6.51 -0.65 -13.26
CA PHE A 38 -7.49 0.16 -12.55
C PHE A 38 -6.84 0.81 -11.34
N VAL A 39 -7.24 2.03 -11.02
CA VAL A 39 -6.79 2.76 -9.84
C VAL A 39 -7.84 2.62 -8.74
N ASP A 40 -7.39 2.47 -7.48
CA ASP A 40 -8.22 2.45 -6.29
C ASP A 40 -9.42 1.52 -6.45
N ARG A 41 -9.19 0.21 -6.59
CA ARG A 41 -10.27 -0.76 -6.85
C ARG A 41 -10.17 -1.93 -5.88
N ALA A 42 -11.32 -2.44 -5.45
CA ALA A 42 -11.38 -3.70 -4.74
C ALA A 42 -11.00 -4.84 -5.69
N PRO A 43 -9.98 -5.67 -5.38
CA PRO A 43 -9.63 -6.81 -6.21
C PRO A 43 -10.72 -7.90 -6.20
N LEU A 44 -11.41 -8.07 -5.07
CA LEU A 44 -12.47 -9.05 -4.88
C LEU A 44 -13.84 -8.40 -4.65
N PRO A 45 -14.94 -9.00 -5.16
CA PRO A 45 -16.29 -8.61 -4.79
C PRO A 45 -16.51 -8.69 -3.27
N GLY A 46 -17.21 -7.71 -2.69
CA GLY A 46 -17.49 -7.66 -1.25
C GLY A 46 -16.30 -7.31 -0.36
N LEU A 47 -15.09 -7.20 -0.90
CA LEU A 47 -13.93 -6.73 -0.15
C LEU A 47 -13.98 -5.20 -0.02
N ARG A 48 -14.07 -4.69 1.22
CA ARG A 48 -13.99 -3.25 1.49
C ARG A 48 -12.59 -2.67 1.27
N ARG A 49 -11.55 -3.50 1.29
CA ARG A 49 -10.16 -3.06 1.04
C ARG A 49 -9.94 -2.85 -0.45
N ARG A 50 -9.46 -1.67 -0.80
CA ARG A 50 -9.15 -1.26 -2.16
C ARG A 50 -7.64 -1.27 -2.32
N ALA A 51 -7.17 -1.82 -3.43
CA ALA A 51 -5.76 -1.74 -3.83
C ALA A 51 -5.55 -0.47 -4.66
N ASP A 52 -4.35 0.10 -4.55
CA ASP A 52 -3.99 1.32 -5.28
C ASP A 52 -4.01 1.08 -6.79
N LEU A 53 -3.50 -0.08 -7.23
CA LEU A 53 -3.56 -0.53 -8.62
C LEU A 53 -4.06 -1.97 -8.70
N VAL A 54 -4.91 -2.26 -9.68
CA VAL A 54 -5.45 -3.60 -9.92
C VAL A 54 -5.30 -3.99 -11.38
N PHE A 55 -4.82 -5.21 -11.61
CA PHE A 55 -4.74 -5.86 -12.92
C PHE A 55 -5.64 -7.11 -12.92
N PRO A 56 -6.96 -6.97 -13.18
CA PRO A 56 -7.90 -8.08 -12.99
C PRO A 56 -7.62 -9.29 -13.87
N ARG A 57 -7.24 -9.07 -15.14
CA ARG A 57 -6.89 -10.14 -16.09
C ARG A 57 -5.68 -10.96 -15.65
N ARG A 58 -4.80 -10.37 -14.85
CA ARG A 58 -3.56 -10.98 -14.36
C ARG A 58 -3.66 -11.32 -12.88
N ARG A 59 -4.83 -11.09 -12.26
CA ARG A 59 -5.07 -11.25 -10.82
C ARG A 59 -3.96 -10.62 -9.96
N VAL A 60 -3.44 -9.45 -10.35
CA VAL A 60 -2.43 -8.73 -9.56
C VAL A 60 -3.06 -7.53 -8.85
N ALA A 61 -2.80 -7.42 -7.55
CA ALA A 61 -3.19 -6.28 -6.72
C ALA A 61 -1.94 -5.61 -6.16
N VAL A 62 -1.84 -4.28 -6.32
CA VAL A 62 -0.68 -3.48 -5.89
C VAL A 62 -1.10 -2.52 -4.81
N TYR A 63 -0.34 -2.51 -3.72
CA TYR A 63 -0.48 -1.58 -2.58
C TYR A 63 0.77 -0.72 -2.46
N VAL A 64 0.59 0.59 -2.32
CA VAL A 64 1.66 1.58 -2.08
C VAL A 64 1.63 1.94 -0.61
N ASP A 65 2.47 1.28 0.17
CA ASP A 65 2.50 1.40 1.62
C ASP A 65 3.40 2.56 2.07
N GLY A 66 2.83 3.44 2.90
CA GLY A 66 3.61 4.44 3.62
C GLY A 66 4.50 3.80 4.68
N CYS A 67 5.77 4.20 4.75
CA CYS A 67 6.77 3.57 5.63
C CYS A 67 6.37 3.63 7.09
N PHE A 68 5.85 4.78 7.51
CA PHE A 68 5.41 5.01 8.88
C PHE A 68 4.17 4.18 9.23
N TRP A 69 3.16 4.14 8.35
CA TRP A 69 1.86 3.55 8.64
C TRP A 69 1.83 2.02 8.64
N HIS A 70 2.71 1.42 7.85
CA HIS A 70 2.79 -0.03 7.65
C HIS A 70 4.07 -0.63 8.26
N ARG A 71 4.83 0.18 9.02
CA ARG A 71 6.11 -0.19 9.66
C ARG A 71 7.10 -0.84 8.70
N CYS A 72 7.60 -0.02 7.76
CA CYS A 72 8.70 -0.40 6.87
C CYS A 72 9.90 -0.91 7.69
N PRO A 73 10.53 -2.03 7.31
CA PRO A 73 11.71 -2.56 8.01
C PRO A 73 12.86 -1.56 8.16
N ASP A 74 13.04 -0.68 7.17
CA ASP A 74 14.19 0.24 7.10
C ASP A 74 13.95 1.60 7.76
N HIS A 75 12.68 2.03 7.85
CA HIS A 75 12.30 3.39 8.26
C HIS A 75 11.26 3.43 9.37
N ALA A 76 10.88 2.29 9.95
CA ALA A 76 9.94 2.24 11.07
C ALA A 76 10.48 3.12 12.21
N THR A 77 9.71 4.14 12.55
CA THR A 77 10.01 5.04 13.67
C THR A 77 8.86 4.98 14.64
N ASP A 78 9.15 4.70 15.90
CA ASP A 78 8.14 4.67 16.95
C ASP A 78 7.91 6.08 17.53
N PRO A 79 6.67 6.59 17.47
CA PRO A 79 6.36 7.86 18.10
C PRO A 79 6.56 7.78 19.62
N LYS A 80 7.36 8.70 20.17
CA LYS A 80 7.60 8.77 21.63
C LYS A 80 6.35 9.21 22.41
N ASN A 81 5.55 10.12 21.84
CA ASN A 81 4.28 10.53 22.45
C ASN A 81 3.17 9.55 22.08
N ASN A 82 2.33 9.18 23.06
CA ASN A 82 1.27 8.16 22.91
C ASN A 82 1.78 6.84 22.35
N ALA A 83 3.00 6.43 22.75
CA ALA A 83 3.67 5.26 22.21
C ALA A 83 2.79 4.00 22.22
N ALA A 84 2.07 3.72 23.31
CA ALA A 84 1.17 2.57 23.40
C ALA A 84 0.04 2.62 22.35
N TRP A 85 -0.64 3.75 22.22
CA TRP A 85 -1.71 3.90 21.23
C TRP A 85 -1.19 3.79 19.79
N TRP A 86 -0.02 4.38 19.51
CA TRP A 86 0.62 4.27 18.20
C TRP A 86 1.07 2.84 17.90
N ALA A 87 1.65 2.14 18.87
CA ALA A 87 2.04 0.75 18.75
C ALA A 87 0.84 -0.13 18.41
N ASP A 88 -0.28 0.03 19.14
CA ASP A 88 -1.52 -0.72 18.90
C ASP A 88 -2.11 -0.40 17.51
N LYS A 89 -2.14 0.88 17.14
CA LYS A 89 -2.67 1.32 15.83
C LYS A 89 -1.83 0.77 14.67
N LEU A 90 -0.52 0.88 14.76
CA LEU A 90 0.40 0.38 13.73
C LEU A 90 0.35 -1.15 13.66
N ALA A 91 0.28 -1.83 14.81
CA ALA A 91 0.09 -3.29 14.84
C ALA A 91 -1.23 -3.70 14.18
N ALA A 92 -2.33 -2.99 14.44
CA ALA A 92 -3.62 -3.26 13.80
C ALA A 92 -3.59 -3.04 12.27
N ASN A 93 -2.81 -2.07 11.79
CA ASN A 93 -2.59 -1.89 10.35
C ASN A 93 -1.85 -3.09 9.75
N VAL A 94 -0.71 -3.48 10.33
CA VAL A 94 0.07 -4.64 9.88
C VAL A 94 -0.76 -5.94 9.92
N THR A 95 -1.60 -6.12 10.93
CA THR A 95 -2.52 -7.28 11.00
C THR A 95 -3.55 -7.25 9.87
N ARG A 96 -4.15 -6.09 9.59
CA ARG A 96 -5.11 -5.91 8.49
C ARG A 96 -4.46 -6.15 7.12
N ASP A 97 -3.22 -5.73 6.97
CA ASP A 97 -2.40 -5.93 5.79
C ASP A 97 -2.19 -7.41 5.51
N ARG A 98 -1.75 -8.16 6.52
CA ARG A 98 -1.56 -9.61 6.43
C ARG A 98 -2.86 -10.35 6.11
N ASP A 99 -3.97 -9.97 6.74
CA ASP A 99 -5.28 -10.56 6.44
C ASP A 99 -5.72 -10.28 5.00
N THR A 100 -5.42 -9.09 4.48
CA THR A 100 -5.70 -8.74 3.07
C THR A 100 -4.87 -9.59 2.12
N ASP A 101 -3.57 -9.74 2.40
CA ASP A 101 -2.66 -10.54 1.60
C ASP A 101 -3.09 -12.02 1.58
N HIS A 102 -3.44 -12.56 2.73
CA HIS A 102 -3.92 -13.93 2.86
C HIS A 102 -5.21 -14.17 2.06
N ARG A 103 -6.21 -13.30 2.19
CA ARG A 103 -7.49 -13.44 1.46
C ARG A 103 -7.31 -13.34 -0.04
N LEU A 104 -6.46 -12.43 -0.51
CA LEU A 104 -6.18 -12.28 -1.93
C LEU A 104 -5.42 -13.49 -2.47
N THR A 105 -4.39 -13.95 -1.75
CA THR A 105 -3.60 -15.12 -2.15
C THR A 105 -4.45 -16.39 -2.20
N ALA A 106 -5.35 -16.58 -1.22
CA ALA A 106 -6.29 -17.71 -1.20
C ALA A 106 -7.23 -17.74 -2.42
N GLU A 107 -7.55 -16.57 -2.97
CA GLU A 107 -8.37 -16.41 -4.19
C GLU A 107 -7.51 -16.42 -5.47
N GLY A 108 -6.23 -16.75 -5.36
CA GLY A 108 -5.29 -16.82 -6.48
C GLY A 108 -4.83 -15.47 -7.01
N TRP A 109 -4.90 -14.41 -6.20
CA TRP A 109 -4.32 -13.12 -6.54
C TRP A 109 -2.87 -13.03 -6.09
N HIS A 110 -2.05 -12.40 -6.93
CA HIS A 110 -0.70 -12.02 -6.57
C HIS A 110 -0.70 -10.62 -5.98
N VAL A 111 -0.26 -10.49 -4.72
CA VAL A 111 -0.19 -9.22 -4.01
C VAL A 111 1.21 -8.66 -4.08
N VAL A 112 1.32 -7.42 -4.55
CA VAL A 112 2.58 -6.67 -4.63
C VAL A 112 2.48 -5.48 -3.70
N ARG A 113 3.41 -5.38 -2.75
CA ARG A 113 3.53 -4.22 -1.85
C ARG A 113 4.77 -3.43 -2.24
N VAL A 114 4.58 -2.14 -2.43
CA VAL A 114 5.62 -1.17 -2.79
C VAL A 114 5.70 -0.14 -1.68
N TRP A 115 6.89 0.16 -1.19
CA TRP A 115 7.06 1.19 -0.19
C TRP A 115 7.17 2.59 -0.80
N GLU A 116 6.67 3.61 -0.10
CA GLU A 116 6.75 5.01 -0.55
C GLU A 116 8.18 5.52 -0.75
N HIS A 117 9.18 4.90 -0.11
CA HIS A 117 10.59 5.26 -0.24
C HIS A 117 11.26 4.62 -1.47
N GLU A 118 10.60 3.67 -2.14
CA GLU A 118 11.15 3.05 -3.33
C GLU A 118 11.13 4.03 -4.50
N SER A 119 12.15 3.94 -5.36
CA SER A 119 12.12 4.69 -6.61
C SER A 119 10.97 4.20 -7.49
N PRO A 120 10.33 5.09 -8.28
CA PRO A 120 9.24 4.70 -9.18
C PRO A 120 9.65 3.59 -10.17
N ALA A 121 10.92 3.58 -10.60
CA ALA A 121 11.46 2.57 -11.49
C ALA A 121 11.52 1.19 -10.82
N ALA A 122 12.12 1.09 -9.63
CA ALA A 122 12.22 -0.17 -8.88
C ALA A 122 10.83 -0.71 -8.49
N ALA A 123 9.94 0.18 -8.06
CA ALA A 123 8.55 -0.14 -7.80
C ALA A 123 7.84 -0.71 -9.05
N ALA A 124 8.03 -0.07 -10.20
CA ALA A 124 7.44 -0.52 -11.45
C ALA A 124 8.04 -1.85 -11.95
N ASP A 125 9.33 -2.11 -11.71
CA ASP A 125 9.96 -3.40 -12.02
C ASP A 125 9.31 -4.55 -11.26
N LYS A 126 9.05 -4.38 -9.95
CA LYS A 126 8.33 -5.36 -9.12
C LYS A 126 6.94 -5.65 -9.67
N VAL A 127 6.18 -4.61 -9.98
CA VAL A 127 4.82 -4.75 -10.52
C VAL A 127 4.85 -5.42 -11.89
N GLN A 128 5.77 -5.04 -12.77
CA GLN A 128 5.90 -5.63 -14.10
C GLN A 128 6.27 -7.12 -14.04
N ALA A 129 7.19 -7.49 -13.14
CA ALA A 129 7.56 -8.90 -12.93
C ALA A 129 6.36 -9.72 -12.44
N ALA A 130 5.58 -9.19 -11.49
CA ALA A 130 4.36 -9.83 -11.01
C ALA A 130 3.30 -10.01 -12.12
N VAL A 131 3.06 -8.95 -12.90
CA VAL A 131 2.11 -8.98 -14.02
C VAL A 131 2.54 -9.95 -15.12
N GLY A 132 3.85 -10.09 -15.37
CA GLY A 132 4.39 -11.03 -16.36
C GLY A 132 4.39 -12.50 -15.92
N ARG A 133 4.50 -12.76 -14.61
CA ARG A 133 4.45 -14.12 -14.04
C ARG A 133 3.03 -14.66 -13.89
N ALA A 134 2.04 -13.78 -13.77
CA ALA A 134 0.65 -14.18 -13.68
C ALA A 134 0.20 -14.86 -14.98
N LEU A 135 -0.04 -16.18 -14.87
CA LEU A 135 -0.49 -17.06 -15.95
C LEU A 135 -1.66 -16.43 -16.73
N PRO A 136 -1.72 -16.61 -18.05
CA PRO A 136 -2.81 -16.12 -18.89
C PRO A 136 -4.17 -16.69 -18.50
#